data_AF-A0A255TWE8-F1
#
_entry.id   AF-A0A255TWE8-F1
#
_cell.length_a   1.000
_cell.length_b   1.000
_cell.length_c   1.000
_cell.angle_alpha   90.00
_cell.angle_beta   90.00
_cell.angle_gamma   90.00
#
_symmetry.space_group_name_H-M   'P 1'
#
loop_
_entity.id
_entity.type
_entity.pdbx_description
1 polymer ?
#
loop_
_entity_poly.entity_id
_entity_poly.type
_entity_poly.pdbx_seq_one_letter_code
_entity_poly.pdbx_strand_id
1 'polypeptide(L)'
;MYLQLPLFKKEADECENQVERWIYLLKNMETLNRLPWAAQSAVFKKLESIADVGAMTRAERLQYDEALKKYRDTISVFEGVRMEGRMEGREEGREEGLKEGAIANARKMKAYGLTLEMISDITGLTIDEVRGL
;
A
#
# COMPACT_ATOMS: atom_id res chain seq x y z
N MET A 1 -15.16 -5.92 -10.37
CA MET A 1 -14.67 -5.11 -11.50
C MET A 1 -14.31 -3.75 -10.94
N TYR A 2 -13.02 -3.37 -10.94
CA TYR A 2 -12.55 -2.09 -10.41
C TYR A 2 -12.26 -1.14 -11.57
N LEU A 3 -12.73 0.11 -11.46
CA LEU A 3 -12.55 1.15 -12.47
C LEU A 3 -11.56 2.18 -11.94
N GLN A 4 -10.43 2.39 -12.64
CA GLN A 4 -9.44 3.41 -12.32
C GLN A 4 -9.55 4.57 -13.33
N LEU A 5 -10.11 5.69 -12.87
CA LEU A 5 -10.33 6.91 -13.68
C LEU A 5 -9.08 7.44 -14.41
N PRO A 6 -7.84 7.39 -13.86
CA PRO A 6 -6.66 7.90 -14.56
C PRO A 6 -6.28 7.13 -15.83
N LEU A 7 -6.74 5.88 -15.97
CA LEU A 7 -6.41 5.01 -17.11
C LEU A 7 -7.45 5.10 -18.25
N PHE A 8 -8.55 5.83 -18.06
CA PHE A 8 -9.58 5.98 -19.08
C PHE A 8 -9.12 6.96 -20.17
N LYS A 9 -8.73 6.42 -21.34
CA LYS A 9 -8.20 7.17 -22.48
C LYS A 9 -9.06 7.09 -23.75
N LYS A 10 -10.22 6.43 -23.67
CA LYS A 10 -11.11 6.25 -24.82
C LYS A 10 -11.76 7.57 -25.24
N GLU A 11 -11.91 7.77 -26.54
CA GLU A 11 -12.69 8.85 -27.14
C GLU A 11 -14.20 8.50 -27.23
N ALA A 12 -15.03 9.48 -27.58
CA ALA A 12 -16.49 9.35 -27.54
C ALA A 12 -17.04 8.19 -28.40
N ASP A 13 -16.41 7.95 -29.54
CA ASP A 13 -16.69 6.91 -30.52
C ASP A 13 -16.16 5.52 -30.12
N GLU A 14 -15.13 5.49 -29.27
CA GLU A 14 -14.54 4.26 -28.73
C GLU A 14 -15.27 3.75 -27.47
N CYS A 15 -16.28 4.48 -26.99
CA CYS A 15 -17.06 4.12 -25.80
C CYS A 15 -18.13 3.06 -26.12
N GLU A 16 -17.82 1.81 -25.79
CA GLU A 16 -18.63 0.64 -26.13
C GLU A 16 -19.87 0.48 -25.24
N ASN A 17 -19.80 0.95 -24.00
CA ASN A 17 -20.87 0.76 -23.02
C ASN A 17 -21.28 2.07 -22.30
N GLN A 18 -22.45 2.03 -21.66
CA GLN A 18 -23.03 3.20 -20.99
C GLN A 18 -22.11 3.77 -19.89
N VAL A 19 -21.37 2.91 -19.18
CA VAL A 19 -20.46 3.31 -18.10
C VAL A 19 -19.28 4.10 -18.66
N GLU A 20 -18.67 3.64 -19.75
CA GLU A 20 -17.58 4.34 -20.45
C GLU A 20 -18.02 5.72 -20.95
N ARG A 21 -19.23 5.82 -21.51
CA ARG A 21 -19.81 7.10 -21.96
C ARG A 21 -19.99 8.08 -20.80
N TRP A 22 -20.40 7.60 -19.62
CA TRP A 22 -20.48 8.44 -18.41
C TRP A 22 -19.11 8.92 -17.93
N ILE A 23 -18.09 8.06 -17.95
CA ILE A 23 -16.73 8.45 -17.56
C ILE A 23 -16.16 9.49 -18.53
N TYR A 24 -16.36 9.28 -19.84
CA TYR A 24 -15.97 10.24 -20.87
C TYR A 24 -16.65 11.60 -20.64
N LEU A 25 -17.95 11.59 -20.37
CA LEU A 25 -18.73 12.81 -20.12
C LEU A 25 -18.22 13.57 -18.89
N LEU A 26 -17.97 12.87 -17.78
CA LEU A 26 -17.42 13.46 -16.56
C LEU A 26 -16.00 14.01 -16.75
N LYS A 27 -15.18 13.36 -17.58
CA LYS A 27 -13.82 13.82 -17.92
C LYS A 27 -13.83 15.07 -18.81
N ASN A 28 -14.85 15.22 -19.65
CA ASN A 28 -14.99 16.31 -20.64
C ASN A 28 -15.96 17.41 -20.20
N MET A 29 -16.17 17.59 -18.89
CA MET A 29 -17.12 18.54 -18.32
C MET A 29 -16.87 19.99 -18.75
N GLU A 30 -15.61 20.41 -18.92
CA GLU A 30 -15.30 21.76 -19.43
C GLU A 30 -15.80 21.98 -20.87
N THR A 31 -15.80 20.93 -21.69
CA THR A 31 -16.28 20.97 -23.07
C THR A 31 -17.80 21.08 -23.13
N LEU A 32 -18.52 20.54 -22.15
CA LEU A 32 -19.98 20.66 -22.05
C LEU A 32 -20.43 22.12 -21.86
N ASN A 33 -19.62 22.96 -21.20
CA ASN A 33 -19.90 24.40 -21.06
C ASN A 33 -19.92 25.16 -22.39
N ARG A 34 -19.44 24.56 -23.49
CA ARG A 34 -19.42 25.15 -24.83
C ARG A 34 -20.62 24.74 -25.71
N LEU A 35 -21.45 23.80 -25.25
CA LEU A 35 -22.64 23.37 -25.99
C LEU A 35 -23.75 24.42 -25.97
N PRO A 36 -24.66 24.44 -26.97
CA PRO A 36 -25.87 25.26 -26.91
C PRO A 36 -26.70 24.94 -25.66
N TRP A 37 -27.29 25.98 -25.04
CA TRP A 37 -28.01 25.88 -23.77
C TRP A 37 -29.08 24.77 -23.72
N ALA A 38 -29.79 24.53 -24.83
CA ALA A 38 -30.78 23.46 -24.93
C ALA A 38 -30.18 22.05 -24.76
N ALA A 39 -28.99 21.81 -25.31
CA ALA A 39 -28.28 20.55 -25.18
C ALA A 39 -27.66 20.40 -23.78
N GLN A 40 -27.13 21.49 -23.22
CA GLN A 40 -26.68 21.54 -21.83
C GLN A 40 -27.81 21.16 -20.87
N SER A 41 -28.97 21.79 -20.99
CA SER A 41 -30.11 21.54 -20.11
C SER A 41 -30.58 20.08 -20.13
N ALA A 42 -30.57 19.42 -21.28
CA ALA A 42 -30.97 18.02 -21.39
C ALA A 42 -29.96 17.07 -20.72
N VAL A 43 -28.66 17.35 -20.89
CA VAL A 43 -27.57 16.59 -20.26
C VAL A 43 -27.61 16.76 -18.74
N PHE A 44 -27.77 18.00 -18.25
CA PHE A 44 -27.85 18.28 -16.82
C PHE A 44 -29.08 17.66 -16.15
N LYS A 45 -30.26 17.69 -16.79
CA LYS A 45 -31.45 16.97 -16.27
C LYS A 45 -31.24 15.47 -16.17
N LYS A 46 -30.50 14.87 -17.11
CA LYS A 46 -30.19 13.44 -17.06
C LYS A 46 -29.20 13.13 -15.93
N LEU A 47 -28.17 13.95 -15.76
CA LEU A 47 -27.23 13.88 -14.63
C LEU A 47 -27.96 14.02 -13.29
N GLU A 48 -28.89 14.98 -13.18
CA GLU A 48 -29.70 15.22 -11.99
C GLU A 48 -30.55 14.00 -11.64
N SER A 49 -31.22 13.38 -12.63
CA SER A 49 -31.99 12.14 -12.39
C SER A 49 -31.15 10.94 -11.93
N ILE A 50 -29.86 10.91 -12.28
CA ILE A 50 -28.92 9.85 -11.86
C ILE A 50 -28.31 10.19 -10.50
N ALA A 51 -28.06 11.47 -10.23
CA ALA A 51 -27.70 11.95 -8.91
C ALA A 51 -28.85 11.79 -7.91
N ASP A 52 -30.11 11.77 -8.37
CA ASP A 52 -31.30 11.43 -7.57
C ASP A 52 -31.32 9.92 -7.21
N VAL A 53 -30.85 9.05 -8.09
CA VAL A 53 -30.53 7.65 -7.73
C VAL A 53 -29.29 7.58 -6.80
N GLY A 54 -28.42 8.59 -6.86
CA GLY A 54 -27.35 8.87 -5.89
C GLY A 54 -27.81 9.53 -4.59
N ALA A 55 -29.08 9.91 -4.46
CA ALA A 55 -29.71 10.29 -3.20
C ALA A 55 -30.09 9.01 -2.44
N MET A 56 -29.07 8.18 -2.16
CA MET A 56 -29.20 7.05 -1.25
C MET A 56 -29.98 7.49 -0.02
N THR A 57 -30.98 6.69 0.35
CA THR A 57 -31.68 6.90 1.60
C THR A 57 -30.68 6.86 2.75
N ARG A 58 -31.00 7.49 3.88
CA ARG A 58 -30.12 7.50 5.06
C ARG A 58 -29.66 6.09 5.47
N ALA A 59 -30.49 5.07 5.23
CA ALA A 59 -30.18 3.68 5.48
C ALA A 59 -29.11 3.11 4.52
N GLU A 60 -29.24 3.37 3.21
CA GLU A 60 -28.29 2.90 2.20
C GLU A 60 -26.92 3.58 2.36
N ARG A 61 -26.92 4.87 2.68
CA ARG A 61 -25.68 5.62 2.97
C ARG A 61 -24.98 5.09 4.22
N LEU A 62 -25.73 4.74 5.26
CA LEU A 62 -25.18 4.13 6.47
C LEU A 62 -24.54 2.77 6.19
N GLN A 63 -25.19 1.92 5.38
CA GLN A 63 -24.63 0.63 4.97
C GLN A 63 -23.37 0.79 4.12
N TYR A 64 -23.35 1.77 3.22
CA TYR A 64 -22.18 2.09 2.42
C TYR A 64 -21.00 2.55 3.29
N ASP A 65 -21.24 3.47 4.24
CA ASP A 65 -20.21 3.96 5.15
C ASP A 65 -19.67 2.83 6.05
N GLU A 66 -20.53 1.91 6.51
CA GLU A 66 -20.12 0.74 7.30
C GLU A 66 -19.25 -0.22 6.48
N ALA A 67 -19.63 -0.49 5.22
CA ALA A 67 -18.84 -1.32 4.32
C ALA A 67 -17.47 -0.70 4.03
N LEU A 68 -17.44 0.62 3.80
CA LEU A 68 -16.21 1.36 3.58
C LEU A 68 -15.30 1.35 4.82
N LYS A 69 -15.88 1.46 6.02
CA LYS A 69 -15.15 1.35 7.28
C LYS A 69 -14.52 -0.03 7.44
N LYS A 70 -15.29 -1.12 7.25
CA LYS A 70 -14.77 -2.49 7.31
C LYS A 70 -13.61 -2.72 6.34
N TYR A 71 -13.72 -2.18 5.12
CA TYR A 71 -12.64 -2.26 4.13
C TYR A 71 -11.37 -1.54 4.59
N ARG A 72 -11.49 -0.32 5.12
CA ARG A 72 -10.36 0.46 5.65
C ARG A 72 -9.72 -0.19 6.87
N ASP A 73 -10.52 -0.73 7.78
CA ASP A 73 -10.05 -1.43 8.97
C ASP A 73 -9.24 -2.67 8.55
N THR A 74 -9.74 -3.42 7.57
CA THR A 74 -9.06 -4.60 7.02
C THR A 74 -7.70 -4.22 6.41
N ILE A 75 -7.64 -3.16 5.59
CA ILE A 75 -6.37 -2.66 5.03
C ILE A 75 -5.40 -2.27 6.14
N SER A 76 -5.87 -1.52 7.14
CA SER A 76 -5.04 -1.03 8.23
C SER A 76 -4.42 -2.19 9.03
N VAL A 77 -5.18 -3.24 9.29
CA VAL A 77 -4.69 -4.46 9.94
C VAL A 77 -3.60 -5.14 9.09
N PHE A 78 -3.84 -5.33 7.79
CA PHE A 78 -2.85 -5.96 6.90
C PHE A 78 -1.55 -5.14 6.80
N GLU A 79 -1.66 -3.81 6.72
CA GLU A 79 -0.48 -2.94 6.72
C GLU A 79 0.27 -3.00 8.04
N GLY A 80 -0.43 -3.05 9.17
CA GLY A 80 0.15 -3.24 10.49
C GLY A 80 0.98 -4.52 10.59
N VAL A 81 0.38 -5.67 10.27
CA VAL A 81 1.08 -6.97 10.30
C VAL A 81 2.30 -7.00 9.37
N ARG A 82 2.19 -6.40 8.18
CA ARG A 82 3.31 -6.31 7.23
C ARG A 82 4.44 -5.41 7.74
N MET A 83 4.13 -4.37 8.50
CA MET A 83 5.11 -3.48 9.08
C MET A 83 5.83 -4.16 10.24
N GLU A 84 5.07 -4.80 11.14
CA GLU A 84 5.59 -5.55 12.28
C GLU A 84 6.55 -6.66 11.83
N GLY A 85 6.13 -7.53 10.91
CA GLY A 85 7.01 -8.60 10.41
C GLY A 85 8.26 -8.09 9.67
N ARG A 86 8.23 -6.87 9.12
CA ARG A 86 9.43 -6.23 8.55
C ARG A 86 10.35 -5.66 9.61
N MET A 87 9.82 -5.16 10.72
CA MET A 87 10.61 -4.69 11.84
C MET A 87 11.28 -5.87 12.54
N GLU A 88 10.51 -6.91 12.87
CA GLU A 88 11.02 -8.15 13.48
C GLU A 88 12.12 -8.77 12.63
N GLY A 89 11.86 -9.03 11.33
CA GLY A 89 12.88 -9.63 10.45
C GLY A 89 14.13 -8.77 10.28
N ARG A 90 14.04 -7.45 10.42
CA ARG A 90 15.21 -6.55 10.38
C ARG A 90 15.99 -6.60 11.68
N GLU A 91 15.30 -6.71 12.81
CA GLU A 91 15.92 -6.82 14.12
C GLU A 91 16.63 -8.17 14.28
N GLU A 92 15.95 -9.27 13.99
CA GLU A 92 16.51 -10.63 13.98
C GLU A 92 17.72 -10.71 13.05
N GLY A 93 17.59 -10.26 11.78
CA GLY A 93 18.70 -10.29 10.83
C GLY A 93 19.90 -9.43 11.25
N ARG A 94 19.68 -8.35 12.01
CA ARG A 94 20.77 -7.53 12.56
C ARG A 94 21.48 -8.26 13.70
N GLU A 95 20.74 -8.91 14.60
CA GLU A 95 21.31 -9.67 15.71
C GLU A 95 22.08 -10.89 15.23
N GLU A 96 21.50 -11.66 14.29
CA GLU A 96 22.19 -12.78 13.65
C GLU A 96 23.47 -12.33 12.94
N GLY A 97 23.40 -11.27 12.13
CA GLY A 97 24.57 -10.73 11.42
C GLY A 97 25.68 -10.24 12.36
N LEU A 98 25.33 -9.63 13.50
CA LEU A 98 26.30 -9.23 14.52
C LEU A 98 26.97 -10.45 15.16
N LYS A 99 26.20 -11.49 15.49
CA LYS A 99 26.71 -12.71 16.10
C LYS A 99 27.60 -13.50 15.14
N GLU A 100 27.17 -13.68 13.90
CA GLU A 100 27.97 -14.33 12.86
C GLU A 100 29.27 -13.56 12.58
N GLY A 101 29.19 -12.23 12.52
CA GLY A 101 30.36 -11.37 12.37
C GLY A 101 31.35 -11.50 13.53
N ALA A 102 30.86 -11.52 14.78
CA ALA A 102 31.67 -11.73 15.97
C ALA A 102 32.38 -13.10 15.92
N ILE A 103 31.67 -14.16 15.56
CA ILE A 103 32.23 -15.51 15.41
C ILE A 103 33.30 -15.56 14.31
N ALA A 104 33.02 -14.98 13.13
CA ALA A 104 33.97 -14.95 12.03
C ALA A 104 35.25 -14.18 12.39
N ASN A 105 35.13 -13.07 13.11
CA ASN A 105 36.26 -12.30 13.61
C ASN A 105 37.04 -13.07 14.68
N ALA A 106 36.37 -13.70 15.64
CA ALA A 106 37.01 -14.51 16.67
C ALA A 106 37.85 -15.65 16.09
N ARG A 107 37.33 -16.36 15.07
CA ARG A 107 38.10 -17.40 14.34
C ARG A 107 39.37 -16.85 13.71
N LYS A 108 39.29 -15.70 13.04
CA LYS A 108 40.46 -15.05 12.45
C LYS A 108 41.47 -14.64 13.53
N MET A 109 41.02 -14.01 14.61
CA MET A 109 41.89 -13.60 15.72
C MET A 109 42.61 -14.79 16.37
N LYS A 110 41.91 -15.92 16.53
CA LYS A 110 42.50 -17.17 17.01
C LYS A 110 43.60 -17.68 16.08
N ALA A 111 43.38 -17.62 14.76
CA ALA A 111 44.38 -17.97 13.76
C ALA A 111 45.61 -17.03 13.79
N TYR A 112 45.43 -15.76 14.19
CA TYR A 112 46.53 -14.82 14.43
C TYR A 112 47.23 -14.98 15.79
N GLY A 113 46.78 -15.92 16.63
CA GLY A 113 47.42 -16.24 17.91
C GLY A 113 47.07 -15.28 19.05
N LEU A 114 45.96 -14.55 18.96
CA LEU A 114 45.47 -13.73 20.09
C LEU A 114 45.00 -14.64 21.24
N THR A 115 45.13 -14.16 22.48
CA THR A 115 44.68 -14.90 23.66
C THR A 115 43.15 -14.96 23.73
N LEU A 116 42.61 -16.00 24.38
CA LEU A 116 41.16 -16.19 24.49
C LEU A 116 40.50 -15.02 25.23
N GLU A 117 41.17 -14.47 26.23
CA GLU A 117 40.71 -13.33 27.02
C GLU A 117 40.59 -12.09 26.13
N MET A 118 41.58 -11.83 25.28
CA MET A 118 41.56 -10.66 24.40
C MET A 118 40.54 -10.79 23.28
N ILE A 119 40.34 -12.00 22.75
CA ILE A 119 39.30 -12.25 21.76
C ILE A 119 37.91 -12.07 22.39
N SER A 120 37.69 -12.61 23.59
CA SER A 120 36.45 -12.48 24.34
C SER A 120 36.10 -11.00 24.57
N ASP A 121 37.08 -10.19 24.98
CA ASP A 121 36.90 -8.75 25.21
C ASP A 121 36.58 -7.96 23.92
N ILE A 122 37.23 -8.29 22.79
CA ILE A 122 37.01 -7.60 21.51
C ILE A 122 35.68 -7.99 20.86
N THR A 123 35.33 -9.28 20.85
CA THR A 123 34.16 -9.78 20.10
C THR A 123 32.90 -9.84 20.96
N GLY A 124 33.01 -9.66 22.28
CA GLY A 124 31.89 -9.80 23.22
C GLY A 124 31.38 -11.24 23.38
N LEU A 125 32.13 -12.23 22.87
CA LEU A 125 31.83 -13.65 23.06
C LEU A 125 32.41 -14.11 24.39
N THR A 126 31.79 -15.10 25.01
CA THR A 126 32.34 -15.71 26.22
C THR A 126 33.62 -16.51 25.92
N ILE A 127 34.50 -16.65 26.91
CA ILE A 127 35.74 -17.42 26.77
C ILE A 127 35.47 -18.86 26.31
N ASP A 128 34.38 -19.48 26.79
CA ASP A 128 34.00 -20.85 26.40
C ASP A 128 33.51 -20.92 24.94
N GLU A 129 32.74 -19.93 24.48
CA GLU A 129 32.37 -19.82 23.05
C GLU A 129 33.62 -19.69 22.18
N VAL A 130 34.55 -18.79 22.52
CA VAL A 130 35.80 -18.60 21.77
C VAL A 130 36.69 -19.85 21.81
N ARG A 131 36.73 -20.56 22.94
CA ARG A 131 37.47 -21.81 23.07
C ARG A 131 36.91 -22.88 22.12
N GLY A 132 35.59 -22.93 21.96
CA GLY A 132 34.88 -23.85 21.07
C GLY A 132 34.91 -23.53 19.57
N LEU A 133 35.33 -22.32 19.17
CA LEU A 133 35.45 -21.89 17.77
C LEU A 133 36.67 -22.45 17.04
#